data_AF-A0A1M4TQD3-F1
#
_entry.id   AF-A0A1M4TQD3-F1
#
_cell.length_a   1.000
_cell.length_b   1.000
_cell.length_c   1.000
_cell.angle_alpha   90.00
_cell.angle_beta   90.00
_cell.angle_gamma   90.00
#
_symmetry.space_group_name_H-M   'P 1'
#
loop_
_entity.id
_entity.type
_entity.pdbx_description
1 polymer ?
#
loop_
_entity_poly.entity_id
_entity_poly.type
_entity_poly.pdbx_seq_one_letter_code
_entity_poly.pdbx_strand_id
1 'polypeptide(L)'
;MFGLFKKKVKEPETFQNHDQEYEFTWHEVGKDNPFNKQILDIRSFTQHMLSFTKEKYVAELFNKQRHSIGRELINTKIPKSKTINVSLVYPHNGSKIEGAAYKANCMEDKWDIYGWDNIIYLTRSWTGEVVYKAFIKVTDASFEIQKIEYTPDVYSENDQSLVVNDVHFLIKTLALGAIYPHKVPTVLTNEKDIAIYSFNRFGHNCWYATYYDILDVAVKIS
;
A
#
# COMPACT_ATOMS: atom_id res chain seq x y z
N MET A 1 26.61 2.75 26.02
CA MET A 1 25.74 3.90 26.32
C MET A 1 25.68 4.76 25.06
N PHE A 2 24.76 4.45 24.14
CA PHE A 2 24.62 5.16 22.86
C PHE A 2 23.16 5.56 22.70
N GLY A 3 22.87 6.82 23.04
CA GLY A 3 21.58 7.44 22.83
C GLY A 3 21.41 7.81 21.35
N LEU A 4 20.69 6.98 20.61
CA LEU A 4 20.12 7.38 19.33
C LEU A 4 18.97 8.36 19.60
N PHE A 5 19.24 9.65 19.51
CA PHE A 5 18.21 10.67 19.36
C PHE A 5 17.53 10.46 18.00
N LYS A 6 16.46 9.64 17.99
CA LYS A 6 15.48 9.60 16.91
C LYS A 6 14.85 11.00 16.81
N LYS A 7 15.17 11.73 15.75
CA LYS A 7 14.39 12.89 15.34
C LYS A 7 12.99 12.37 15.00
N LYS A 8 12.03 12.55 15.92
CA LYS A 8 10.61 12.27 15.65
C LYS A 8 10.19 13.15 14.47
N VAL A 9 10.00 12.55 13.30
CA VAL A 9 9.12 13.14 12.30
C VAL A 9 7.75 13.18 12.98
N LYS A 10 7.19 14.38 13.18
CA LYS A 10 5.81 14.49 13.64
C LYS A 10 4.94 13.92 12.52
N GLU A 11 4.43 12.71 12.72
CA GLU A 11 3.34 12.22 11.89
C GLU A 11 2.13 13.11 12.17
N PRO A 12 1.53 13.74 11.13
CA PRO A 12 0.38 14.64 11.32
C PRO A 12 -0.92 13.89 11.64
N GLU A 13 -0.87 12.56 11.67
CA GLU A 13 -2.04 11.70 11.85
C GLU A 13 -2.32 11.47 13.34
N THR A 14 -3.60 11.58 13.70
CA THR A 14 -4.10 11.15 15.01
C THR A 14 -5.21 10.14 14.80
N PHE A 15 -5.20 9.09 15.61
CA PHE A 15 -6.20 8.03 15.54
C PHE A 15 -7.14 8.11 16.74
N GLN A 16 -8.42 7.89 16.51
CA GLN A 16 -9.36 7.63 17.60
C GLN A 16 -9.46 6.13 17.81
N ASN A 17 -9.03 5.68 18.98
CA ASN A 17 -9.33 4.36 19.50
C ASN A 17 -10.40 4.55 20.57
N HIS A 18 -11.64 4.18 20.28
CA HIS A 18 -12.59 3.91 21.37
C HIS A 18 -12.10 2.65 22.12
N ASP A 19 -12.55 2.42 23.36
CA ASP A 19 -12.30 1.21 24.15
C ASP A 19 -12.97 -0.04 23.53
N GLN A 20 -12.74 -0.24 22.22
CA GLN A 20 -13.28 -1.30 21.41
C GLN A 20 -12.28 -2.45 21.43
N GLU A 21 -12.71 -3.61 21.91
CA GLU A 21 -11.92 -4.83 21.76
C GLU A 21 -11.94 -5.25 20.28
N TYR A 22 -10.75 -5.32 19.68
CA TYR A 22 -10.58 -5.80 18.32
C TYR A 22 -10.23 -7.28 18.35
N GLU A 23 -10.89 -8.05 17.49
CA GLU A 23 -10.63 -9.48 17.34
C GLU A 23 -9.65 -9.73 16.19
N PHE A 24 -8.59 -10.48 16.47
CA PHE A 24 -7.57 -10.84 15.49
C PHE A 24 -7.52 -12.36 15.40
N THR A 25 -7.68 -12.90 14.18
CA THR A 25 -7.73 -14.36 13.98
C THR A 25 -6.75 -14.79 12.90
N TRP A 26 -5.87 -15.72 13.27
CA TRP A 26 -5.04 -16.42 12.30
C TRP A 26 -5.84 -17.54 11.64
N HIS A 27 -5.84 -17.56 10.31
CA HIS A 27 -6.41 -18.64 9.52
C HIS A 27 -5.30 -19.43 8.85
N GLU A 28 -5.25 -20.74 9.15
CA GLU A 28 -4.36 -21.67 8.49
C GLU A 28 -4.75 -21.89 7.02
N VAL A 29 -3.84 -22.46 6.23
CA VAL A 29 -4.14 -22.87 4.86
C VAL A 29 -5.20 -23.97 4.88
N GLY A 30 -6.32 -23.78 4.19
CA GLY A 30 -7.43 -24.72 4.27
C GLY A 30 -8.67 -24.26 3.51
N LYS A 31 -9.82 -24.85 3.85
CA LYS A 31 -11.10 -24.57 3.18
C LYS A 31 -11.63 -23.17 3.48
N ASP A 32 -11.39 -22.67 4.68
CA ASP A 32 -11.93 -21.38 5.17
C ASP A 32 -10.98 -20.21 4.90
N ASN A 33 -9.85 -20.48 4.24
CA ASN A 33 -8.87 -19.50 3.82
C ASN A 33 -8.69 -19.61 2.30
N PRO A 34 -9.20 -18.65 1.50
CA PRO A 34 -9.13 -18.72 0.05
C PRO A 34 -7.70 -18.53 -0.48
N PHE A 35 -6.78 -18.09 0.39
CA PHE A 35 -5.38 -17.90 0.07
C PHE A 35 -4.57 -19.15 0.43
N ASN A 36 -3.58 -19.48 -0.41
CA ASN A 36 -2.65 -20.57 -0.19
C ASN A 36 -1.55 -20.25 0.85
N LYS A 37 -1.80 -19.31 1.77
CA LYS A 37 -0.86 -18.86 2.82
C LYS A 37 -1.62 -18.70 4.13
N GLN A 38 -0.96 -18.92 5.26
CA GLN A 38 -1.53 -18.52 6.55
C GLN A 38 -1.69 -17.00 6.58
N ILE A 39 -2.86 -16.53 7.00
CA ILE A 39 -3.21 -15.10 7.03
C ILE A 39 -3.76 -14.72 8.40
N LEU A 40 -3.56 -13.46 8.78
CA LEU A 40 -4.20 -12.82 9.93
C LEU A 40 -5.32 -11.93 9.44
N ASP A 41 -6.56 -12.17 9.91
CA ASP A 41 -7.67 -11.24 9.73
C ASP A 41 -7.51 -10.05 10.69
N ILE A 42 -7.41 -8.87 10.11
CA ILE A 42 -7.26 -7.59 10.83
C ILE A 42 -8.41 -6.62 10.55
N ARG A 43 -9.47 -7.07 9.88
CA ARG A 43 -10.62 -6.21 9.48
C ARG A 43 -11.30 -5.55 10.66
N SER A 44 -11.41 -6.26 11.78
CA SER A 44 -12.00 -5.72 13.02
C SER A 44 -11.35 -4.39 13.40
N PHE A 45 -10.05 -4.25 13.19
CA PHE A 45 -9.31 -3.02 13.40
C PHE A 45 -9.36 -2.09 12.19
N THR A 46 -8.93 -2.55 11.01
CA THR A 46 -8.66 -1.67 9.86
C THR A 46 -9.91 -1.03 9.29
N GLN A 47 -11.08 -1.66 9.43
CA GLN A 47 -12.35 -1.12 8.94
C GLN A 47 -13.05 -0.18 9.94
N HIS A 48 -12.66 -0.21 11.23
CA HIS A 48 -13.27 0.62 12.27
C HIS A 48 -12.36 1.76 12.74
N MET A 49 -11.07 1.70 12.39
CA MET A 49 -10.10 2.74 12.70
C MET A 49 -10.40 4.02 11.91
N LEU A 50 -10.56 5.13 12.63
CA LEU A 50 -10.77 6.45 12.04
C LEU A 50 -9.48 7.27 12.09
N SER A 51 -9.13 7.87 10.95
CA SER A 51 -7.98 8.75 10.79
C SER A 51 -8.40 10.21 10.75
N PHE A 52 -7.78 11.02 11.60
CA PHE A 52 -8.01 12.47 11.61
C PHE A 52 -6.68 13.23 11.56
N THR A 53 -6.74 14.42 11.00
CA THR A 53 -5.68 15.42 11.12
C THR A 53 -6.22 16.66 11.84
N LYS A 54 -5.45 17.19 12.78
CA LYS A 54 -5.71 18.50 13.38
C LYS A 54 -5.08 19.63 12.56
N GLU A 55 -4.24 19.29 11.58
CA GLU A 55 -3.53 20.24 10.75
C GLU A 55 -4.38 20.61 9.54
N LYS A 56 -4.91 21.83 9.55
CA LYS A 56 -5.76 22.37 8.47
C LYS A 56 -5.13 22.19 7.08
N TYR A 57 -3.81 22.39 6.98
CA TYR A 57 -3.07 22.26 5.72
C TYR A 57 -3.17 20.85 5.11
N VAL A 58 -3.18 19.80 5.94
CA VAL A 58 -3.30 18.41 5.47
C VAL A 58 -4.70 18.15 4.92
N ALA A 59 -5.74 18.65 5.59
CA ALA A 59 -7.11 18.55 5.09
C ALA A 59 -7.31 19.33 3.77
N GLU A 60 -6.72 20.52 3.66
CA GLU A 60 -6.72 21.31 2.43
C GLU A 60 -5.97 20.60 1.28
N LEU A 61 -4.82 19.98 1.58
CA LEU A 61 -4.09 19.18 0.60
C LEU A 61 -4.90 17.97 0.14
N PHE A 62 -5.46 17.19 1.05
CA PHE A 62 -6.29 16.04 0.71
C PHE A 62 -7.42 16.43 -0.25
N ASN A 63 -8.16 17.51 0.05
CA ASN A 63 -9.22 18.02 -0.81
C ASN A 63 -8.69 18.49 -2.18
N LYS A 64 -7.58 19.22 -2.19
CA LYS A 64 -6.93 19.66 -3.44
C LYS A 64 -6.57 18.45 -4.31
N GLN A 65 -6.02 17.39 -3.71
CA GLN A 65 -5.59 16.21 -4.45
C GLN A 65 -6.76 15.45 -5.08
N ARG A 66 -8.00 15.59 -4.62
CA ARG A 66 -9.16 14.96 -5.28
C ARG A 66 -9.41 15.48 -6.70
N HIS A 67 -8.93 16.67 -7.02
CA HIS A 67 -9.01 17.23 -8.37
C HIS A 67 -7.81 16.89 -9.25
N SER A 68 -6.78 16.23 -8.71
CA SER A 68 -5.61 15.81 -9.48
C SER A 68 -5.93 14.61 -10.38
N ILE A 69 -5.40 14.67 -11.61
CA ILE A 69 -5.35 13.55 -12.56
C ILE A 69 -3.95 12.92 -12.65
N GLY A 70 -3.00 13.37 -11.81
CA GLY A 70 -1.64 12.84 -11.70
C GLY A 70 -0.64 13.32 -12.75
N ARG A 71 -1.01 14.22 -13.68
CA ARG A 71 -0.10 14.71 -14.74
C ARG A 71 1.09 15.50 -14.18
N GLU A 72 0.90 16.20 -13.07
CA GLU A 72 1.95 16.93 -12.37
C GLU A 72 3.05 16.03 -11.79
N LEU A 73 2.80 14.71 -11.73
CA LEU A 73 3.76 13.72 -11.23
C LEU A 73 4.80 13.33 -12.27
N ILE A 74 4.58 13.66 -13.55
CA ILE A 74 5.54 13.40 -14.63
C ILE A 74 6.87 14.09 -14.29
N ASN A 75 7.98 13.36 -14.45
CA ASN A 75 9.34 13.80 -14.12
C ASN A 75 9.62 14.18 -12.66
N THR A 76 8.67 13.95 -11.72
CA THR A 76 8.96 14.10 -10.29
C THR A 76 10.11 13.19 -9.88
N LYS A 77 10.92 13.61 -8.90
CA LYS A 77 12.01 12.79 -8.34
C LYS A 77 11.62 12.30 -6.96
N ILE A 78 11.99 11.07 -6.64
CA ILE A 78 11.90 10.55 -5.29
C ILE A 78 13.27 10.77 -4.63
N PRO A 79 13.40 11.63 -3.61
CA PRO A 79 14.68 11.88 -2.97
C PRO A 79 15.24 10.62 -2.31
N LYS A 80 16.55 10.36 -2.48
CA LYS A 80 17.24 9.17 -1.91
C LYS A 80 16.61 7.84 -2.33
N SER A 81 16.04 7.78 -3.53
CA SER A 81 15.40 6.57 -4.02
C SER A 81 16.40 5.44 -4.27
N LYS A 82 15.91 4.22 -4.07
CA LYS A 82 16.52 2.98 -4.58
C LYS A 82 15.67 2.45 -5.73
N THR A 83 16.25 1.54 -6.51
CA THR A 83 15.52 0.84 -7.58
C THR A 83 15.67 -0.66 -7.44
N ILE A 84 14.62 -1.41 -7.82
CA ILE A 84 14.59 -2.88 -7.83
C ILE A 84 14.02 -3.30 -9.19
N ASN A 85 14.71 -4.24 -9.85
CA ASN A 85 14.17 -4.88 -11.06
C ASN A 85 13.25 -6.03 -10.65
N VAL A 86 12.09 -6.12 -11.27
CA VAL A 86 11.05 -7.10 -10.97
C VAL A 86 10.35 -7.55 -12.25
N SER A 87 9.56 -8.61 -12.17
CA SER A 87 8.64 -9.00 -13.24
C SER A 87 7.30 -9.31 -12.61
N LEU A 88 6.42 -8.31 -12.56
CA LEU A 88 5.05 -8.45 -12.06
C LEU A 88 4.09 -8.24 -13.23
N VAL A 89 3.33 -9.28 -13.59
CA VAL A 89 2.46 -9.26 -14.77
C VAL A 89 1.00 -9.24 -14.33
N TYR A 90 0.22 -8.36 -14.95
CA TYR A 90 -1.21 -8.21 -14.68
C TYR A 90 -1.99 -8.25 -15.99
N PRO A 91 -3.15 -8.94 -16.03
CA PRO A 91 -4.04 -8.91 -17.19
C PRO A 91 -4.45 -7.48 -17.55
N HIS A 92 -4.44 -7.17 -18.84
CA HIS A 92 -4.83 -5.86 -19.37
C HIS A 92 -5.22 -5.98 -20.84
N ASN A 93 -5.89 -4.98 -21.41
CA ASN A 93 -6.39 -5.02 -22.79
C ASN A 93 -5.48 -4.29 -23.80
N GLY A 94 -4.21 -4.04 -23.44
CA GLY A 94 -3.26 -3.31 -24.27
C GLY A 94 -3.50 -1.81 -24.41
N SER A 95 -4.57 -1.26 -23.83
CA SER A 95 -4.79 0.19 -23.84
C SER A 95 -3.70 0.91 -23.06
N LYS A 96 -3.40 2.15 -23.45
CA LYS A 96 -2.46 2.98 -22.70
C LYS A 96 -2.98 3.18 -21.27
N ILE A 97 -2.10 3.00 -20.28
CA ILE A 97 -2.43 3.24 -18.87
C ILE A 97 -2.20 4.72 -18.59
N GLU A 98 -3.27 5.51 -18.66
CA GLU A 98 -3.27 6.96 -18.44
C GLU A 98 -4.37 7.41 -17.47
N GLY A 99 -4.04 8.36 -16.60
CA GLY A 99 -4.98 8.95 -15.66
C GLY A 99 -4.98 8.25 -14.29
N ALA A 100 -6.06 8.44 -13.54
CA ALA A 100 -6.20 7.85 -12.20
C ALA A 100 -6.79 6.44 -12.28
N ALA A 101 -6.08 5.46 -11.72
CA ALA A 101 -6.58 4.10 -11.54
C ALA A 101 -7.30 3.93 -10.18
N TYR A 102 -6.85 4.68 -9.16
CA TYR A 102 -7.50 4.72 -7.86
C TYR A 102 -7.41 6.12 -7.26
N LYS A 103 -8.50 6.56 -6.64
CA LYS A 103 -8.57 7.81 -5.88
C LYS A 103 -9.15 7.52 -4.51
N ALA A 104 -8.44 7.95 -3.48
CA ALA A 104 -8.91 7.93 -2.11
C ALA A 104 -10.21 8.73 -1.98
N ASN A 105 -11.22 8.12 -1.35
CA ASN A 105 -12.52 8.75 -1.11
C ASN A 105 -12.59 9.34 0.30
N CYS A 106 -11.90 8.72 1.26
CA CYS A 106 -11.82 9.19 2.64
C CYS A 106 -10.39 9.22 3.18
N MET A 107 -10.25 9.65 4.43
CA MET A 107 -8.95 9.80 5.10
C MET A 107 -8.30 8.44 5.40
N GLU A 108 -9.11 7.40 5.56
CA GLU A 108 -8.67 6.02 5.76
C GLU A 108 -8.13 5.39 4.48
N ASP A 109 -8.40 5.98 3.30
CA ASP A 109 -7.75 5.63 2.05
C ASP A 109 -6.39 6.33 1.97
N LYS A 110 -5.30 5.58 2.16
CA LYS A 110 -3.94 6.16 2.27
C LYS A 110 -3.25 6.42 0.93
N TRP A 111 -3.87 6.03 -0.19
CA TRP A 111 -3.22 6.01 -1.50
C TRP A 111 -4.07 6.60 -2.62
N ASP A 112 -3.41 7.30 -3.55
CA ASP A 112 -3.90 7.57 -4.89
C ASP A 112 -2.94 6.88 -5.90
N ILE A 113 -3.49 6.31 -6.98
CA ILE A 113 -2.73 5.60 -8.03
C ILE A 113 -3.01 6.23 -9.39
N TYR A 114 -1.93 6.62 -10.08
CA TYR A 114 -2.01 7.23 -11.41
C TYR A 114 -1.09 6.53 -12.41
N GLY A 115 -1.44 6.52 -13.70
CA GLY A 115 -0.56 6.09 -14.78
C GLY A 115 -0.28 7.22 -15.75
N TRP A 116 1.00 7.44 -16.12
CA TRP A 116 1.44 8.35 -17.18
C TRP A 116 2.81 7.91 -17.71
N ASP A 117 3.06 8.07 -19.02
CA ASP A 117 4.37 7.83 -19.66
C ASP A 117 5.04 6.49 -19.29
N ASN A 118 4.26 5.40 -19.29
CA ASN A 118 4.71 4.06 -18.91
C ASN A 118 5.23 3.97 -17.45
N ILE A 119 4.70 4.81 -16.57
CA ILE A 119 4.97 4.78 -15.14
C ILE A 119 3.64 4.80 -14.40
N ILE A 120 3.49 3.89 -13.44
CA ILE A 120 2.44 3.95 -12.42
C ILE A 120 3.02 4.63 -11.18
N TYR A 121 2.39 5.71 -10.75
CA TYR A 121 2.72 6.49 -9.57
C TYR A 121 1.81 6.09 -8.42
N LEU A 122 2.40 5.64 -7.30
CA LEU A 122 1.67 5.37 -6.08
C LEU A 122 2.01 6.45 -5.06
N THR A 123 1.01 7.22 -4.69
CA THR A 123 1.17 8.45 -3.91
C THR A 123 0.36 8.40 -2.63
N ARG A 124 0.88 9.02 -1.57
CA ARG A 124 0.09 9.23 -0.34
C ARG A 124 -1.05 10.19 -0.62
N SER A 125 -2.27 9.77 -0.36
CA SER A 125 -3.49 10.53 -0.66
C SER A 125 -3.62 11.84 0.12
N TRP A 126 -2.98 11.96 1.29
CA TRP A 126 -3.04 13.15 2.16
C TRP A 126 -2.00 14.20 1.77
N THR A 127 -0.78 13.76 1.40
CA THR A 127 0.35 14.66 1.15
C THR A 127 0.66 14.83 -0.34
N GLY A 128 0.21 13.91 -1.19
CA GLY A 128 0.60 13.81 -2.60
C GLY A 128 2.02 13.28 -2.80
N GLU A 129 2.70 12.83 -1.75
CA GLU A 129 4.07 12.32 -1.84
C GLU A 129 4.10 11.05 -2.70
N VAL A 130 4.97 11.02 -3.71
CA VAL A 130 5.24 9.81 -4.51
C VAL A 130 6.14 8.88 -3.71
N VAL A 131 5.59 7.75 -3.27
CA VAL A 131 6.34 6.73 -2.51
C VAL A 131 6.93 5.70 -3.45
N TYR A 132 6.17 5.31 -4.49
CA TYR A 132 6.60 4.35 -5.48
C TYR A 132 6.36 4.86 -6.90
N LYS A 133 7.29 4.52 -7.79
CA LYS A 133 7.07 4.51 -9.24
C LYS A 133 7.32 3.12 -9.77
N ALA A 134 6.31 2.54 -10.40
CA ALA A 134 6.41 1.27 -11.10
C ALA A 134 6.52 1.53 -12.60
N PHE A 135 7.67 1.21 -13.18
CA PHE A 135 7.92 1.36 -14.61
C PHE A 135 7.33 0.15 -15.33
N ILE A 136 6.47 0.40 -16.31
CA ILE A 136 5.67 -0.62 -16.95
C ILE A 136 6.00 -0.78 -18.44
N LYS A 137 5.73 -1.98 -18.94
CA LYS A 137 5.62 -2.27 -20.37
C LYS A 137 4.23 -2.84 -20.63
N VAL A 138 3.48 -2.22 -21.53
CA VAL A 138 2.16 -2.69 -21.94
C VAL A 138 2.28 -3.57 -23.18
N THR A 139 1.51 -4.66 -23.22
CA THR A 139 1.31 -5.55 -24.35
C THR A 139 -0.19 -5.72 -24.58
N ASP A 140 -0.59 -6.38 -25.67
CA ASP A 140 -2.01 -6.52 -26.04
C ASP A 140 -2.88 -7.23 -24.98
N ALA A 141 -2.29 -8.07 -24.12
CA ALA A 141 -3.01 -8.89 -23.14
C ALA A 141 -2.61 -8.63 -21.66
N SER A 142 -1.61 -7.79 -21.43
CA SER A 142 -1.09 -7.54 -20.08
C SER A 142 -0.27 -6.27 -20.00
N PHE A 143 -0.02 -5.81 -18.77
CA PHE A 143 1.14 -4.97 -18.50
C PHE A 143 2.06 -5.68 -17.51
N GLU A 144 3.35 -5.40 -17.67
CA GLU A 144 4.41 -5.88 -16.79
C GLU A 144 5.04 -4.69 -16.07
N ILE A 145 5.14 -4.73 -14.74
CA ILE A 145 6.04 -3.86 -13.98
C ILE A 145 7.44 -4.49 -14.04
N GLN A 146 8.38 -3.75 -14.61
CA GLN A 146 9.75 -4.19 -14.84
C GLN A 146 10.74 -3.65 -13.80
N LYS A 147 10.39 -2.51 -13.20
CA LYS A 147 11.24 -1.82 -12.22
C LYS A 147 10.38 -1.02 -11.25
N ILE A 148 10.80 -0.98 -10.00
CA ILE A 148 10.20 -0.13 -8.96
C ILE A 148 11.27 0.84 -8.46
N GLU A 149 10.96 2.14 -8.47
CA GLU A 149 11.73 3.18 -7.76
C GLU A 149 10.97 3.56 -6.47
N TYR A 150 11.68 3.63 -5.34
CA TYR A 150 11.07 3.86 -4.03
C TYR A 150 12.02 4.52 -3.03
N THR A 151 11.49 5.12 -1.97
CA THR A 151 12.27 5.53 -0.79
C THR A 151 12.25 4.41 0.25
N PRO A 152 13.41 3.86 0.66
CA PRO A 152 13.45 2.89 1.75
C PRO A 152 12.99 3.49 3.08
N ASP A 153 12.25 2.70 3.83
CA ASP A 153 11.91 2.96 5.23
C ASP A 153 12.63 1.98 6.16
N VAL A 154 12.35 2.09 7.46
CA VAL A 154 13.01 1.30 8.52
C VAL A 154 12.83 -0.21 8.35
N TYR A 155 11.81 -0.67 7.61
CA TYR A 155 11.54 -2.09 7.40
C TYR A 155 12.08 -2.57 6.04
N SER A 156 11.93 -1.75 5.01
CA SER A 156 12.32 -2.07 3.63
C SER A 156 13.79 -1.79 3.29
N GLU A 157 14.54 -1.15 4.20
CA GLU A 157 15.96 -0.86 3.97
C GLU A 157 16.79 -2.13 3.72
N ASN A 158 16.47 -3.20 4.46
CA ASN A 158 17.16 -4.50 4.38
C ASN A 158 16.27 -5.64 3.83
N ASP A 159 14.99 -5.38 3.56
CA ASP A 159 14.09 -6.34 2.95
C ASP A 159 13.34 -5.71 1.77
N GLN A 160 13.94 -5.85 0.59
CA GLN A 160 13.36 -5.37 -0.66
C GLN A 160 12.08 -6.11 -1.04
N SER A 161 11.87 -7.34 -0.54
CA SER A 161 10.67 -8.09 -0.86
C SER A 161 9.41 -7.38 -0.33
N LEU A 162 9.49 -6.69 0.80
CA LEU A 162 8.39 -5.87 1.30
C LEU A 162 7.93 -4.83 0.27
N VAL A 163 8.86 -4.16 -0.41
CA VAL A 163 8.55 -3.15 -1.43
C VAL A 163 7.82 -3.76 -2.62
N VAL A 164 8.30 -4.91 -3.09
CA VAL A 164 7.69 -5.63 -4.22
C VAL A 164 6.27 -6.08 -3.85
N ASN A 165 6.11 -6.63 -2.64
CA ASN A 165 4.83 -7.08 -2.12
C ASN A 165 3.87 -5.89 -1.86
N ASP A 166 4.36 -4.74 -1.39
CA ASP A 166 3.57 -3.50 -1.23
C ASP A 166 2.98 -3.04 -2.55
N VAL A 167 3.81 -2.92 -3.59
CA VAL A 167 3.37 -2.51 -4.93
C VAL A 167 2.40 -3.55 -5.51
N HIS A 168 2.70 -4.83 -5.35
CA HIS A 168 1.82 -5.90 -5.82
C HIS A 168 0.44 -5.84 -5.15
N PHE A 169 0.41 -5.70 -3.83
CA PHE A 169 -0.80 -5.55 -3.05
C PHE A 169 -1.60 -4.33 -3.51
N LEU A 170 -0.98 -3.15 -3.59
CA LEU A 170 -1.67 -1.91 -3.98
C LEU A 170 -2.28 -1.98 -5.37
N ILE A 171 -1.61 -2.61 -6.34
CA ILE A 171 -2.16 -2.82 -7.67
C ILE A 171 -3.34 -3.80 -7.63
N LYS A 172 -3.17 -4.96 -6.97
CA LYS A 172 -4.23 -5.97 -6.89
C LYS A 172 -5.48 -5.46 -6.18
N THR A 173 -5.32 -4.74 -5.08
CA THR A 173 -6.45 -4.32 -4.25
C THR A 173 -7.08 -3.02 -4.72
N LEU A 174 -6.28 -1.98 -4.92
CA LEU A 174 -6.83 -0.64 -5.19
C LEU A 174 -7.07 -0.41 -6.68
N ALA A 175 -6.15 -0.83 -7.56
CA ALA A 175 -6.32 -0.63 -9.00
C ALA A 175 -7.18 -1.72 -9.66
N LEU A 176 -7.14 -2.96 -9.15
CA LEU A 176 -7.87 -4.11 -9.72
C LEU A 176 -9.04 -4.60 -8.85
N GLY A 177 -9.26 -4.03 -7.67
CA GLY A 177 -10.43 -4.31 -6.83
C GLY A 177 -10.46 -5.70 -6.18
N ALA A 178 -9.34 -6.41 -6.11
CA ALA A 178 -9.28 -7.73 -5.49
C ALA A 178 -9.19 -7.66 -3.97
N ILE A 179 -9.72 -8.68 -3.28
CA ILE A 179 -9.39 -8.93 -1.88
C ILE A 179 -8.11 -9.77 -1.85
N TYR A 180 -7.07 -9.26 -1.21
CA TYR A 180 -5.73 -9.87 -1.23
C TYR A 180 -5.02 -9.64 0.10
N PRO A 181 -4.16 -10.57 0.58
CA PRO A 181 -3.36 -10.31 1.76
C PRO A 181 -2.16 -9.42 1.43
N HIS A 182 -1.61 -8.70 2.41
CA HIS A 182 -0.32 -8.01 2.30
C HIS A 182 0.75 -8.66 3.18
N LYS A 183 2.01 -8.56 2.72
CA LYS A 183 3.16 -9.02 3.49
C LYS A 183 3.48 -8.02 4.60
N VAL A 184 3.83 -8.52 5.79
CA VAL A 184 4.27 -7.68 6.93
C VAL A 184 5.72 -7.98 7.34
N PRO A 185 6.43 -7.02 7.95
CA PRO A 185 7.76 -7.24 8.50
C PRO A 185 7.74 -8.32 9.59
N THR A 186 8.69 -9.25 9.53
CA THR A 186 8.82 -10.37 10.48
C THR A 186 9.17 -9.96 11.91
N VAL A 187 9.63 -8.72 12.11
CA VAL A 187 9.89 -8.14 13.43
C VAL A 187 8.60 -7.79 14.19
N LEU A 188 7.48 -7.60 13.49
CA LEU A 188 6.19 -7.40 14.13
C LEU A 188 5.65 -8.76 14.53
N THR A 189 5.46 -9.00 15.82
CA THR A 189 4.98 -10.31 16.32
C THR A 189 3.63 -10.24 16.99
N ASN A 190 3.14 -9.04 17.31
CA ASN A 190 1.87 -8.81 17.97
C ASN A 190 0.81 -8.38 16.95
N GLU A 191 -0.39 -8.97 17.03
CA GLU A 191 -1.49 -8.75 16.09
C GLU A 191 -1.94 -7.29 16.02
N LYS A 192 -1.95 -6.58 17.16
CA LYS A 192 -2.32 -5.16 17.21
C LYS A 192 -1.26 -4.29 16.53
N ASP A 193 0.02 -4.58 16.74
CA ASP A 193 1.11 -3.88 16.07
C ASP A 193 1.09 -4.14 14.55
N ILE A 194 0.78 -5.37 14.15
CA ILE A 194 0.55 -5.74 12.75
C ILE A 194 -0.61 -4.93 12.17
N ALA A 195 -1.76 -4.85 12.86
CA ALA A 195 -2.91 -4.11 12.40
C ALA A 195 -2.65 -2.60 12.29
N ILE A 196 -1.97 -2.00 13.28
CA ILE A 196 -1.53 -0.59 13.24
C ILE A 196 -0.59 -0.34 12.07
N TYR A 197 0.45 -1.18 11.91
CA TYR A 197 1.37 -1.08 10.79
C TYR A 197 0.63 -1.15 9.45
N SER A 198 -0.27 -2.14 9.32
CA SER A 198 -1.02 -2.40 8.10
C SER A 198 -1.91 -1.23 7.74
N PHE A 199 -2.67 -0.69 8.71
CA PHE A 199 -3.53 0.47 8.51
C PHE A 199 -2.72 1.73 8.13
N ASN A 200 -1.62 2.00 8.83
CA ASN A 200 -0.74 3.13 8.49
C ASN A 200 -0.12 2.97 7.10
N ARG A 201 0.16 1.73 6.69
CA ARG A 201 0.77 1.45 5.40
C ARG A 201 -0.24 1.53 4.27
N PHE A 202 -1.41 0.92 4.42
CA PHE A 202 -2.35 0.62 3.32
C PHE A 202 -3.76 1.21 3.51
N GLY A 203 -4.11 1.68 4.70
CA GLY A 203 -5.44 2.19 5.00
C GLY A 203 -6.44 1.10 5.33
N HIS A 204 -7.74 1.40 5.21
CA HIS A 204 -8.80 0.45 5.59
C HIS A 204 -9.02 -0.72 4.61
N ASN A 205 -8.38 -0.68 3.44
CA ASN A 205 -8.52 -1.73 2.40
C ASN A 205 -7.56 -2.91 2.63
N CYS A 206 -6.76 -2.90 3.68
CA CYS A 206 -5.97 -4.06 4.10
C CYS A 206 -6.74 -4.92 5.10
N TRP A 207 -7.21 -6.08 4.62
CA TRP A 207 -8.05 -6.97 5.40
C TRP A 207 -7.27 -8.12 6.03
N TYR A 208 -6.25 -8.60 5.31
CA TYR A 208 -5.50 -9.77 5.69
C TYR A 208 -4.00 -9.49 5.65
N ALA A 209 -3.29 -9.80 6.73
CA ALA A 209 -1.84 -9.70 6.81
C ALA A 209 -1.20 -11.09 6.74
N THR A 210 0.04 -11.17 6.28
CA THR A 210 0.79 -12.43 6.27
C THR A 210 2.29 -12.18 6.36
N TYR A 211 3.06 -13.11 6.92
CA TYR A 211 4.53 -13.04 6.88
C TYR A 211 5.12 -13.59 5.56
N TYR A 212 4.30 -14.30 4.78
CA TYR A 212 4.73 -14.95 3.56
C TYR A 212 4.78 -13.97 2.39
N ASP A 213 5.56 -14.32 1.37
CA ASP A 213 5.49 -13.65 0.08
C ASP A 213 4.10 -13.88 -0.55
N ILE A 214 3.54 -12.83 -1.16
CA ILE A 214 2.19 -12.81 -1.72
C ILE A 214 2.16 -12.81 -3.25
N LEU A 215 3.32 -12.86 -3.91
CA LEU A 215 3.39 -12.81 -5.38
C LEU A 215 2.81 -14.05 -6.06
N ASP A 216 2.79 -15.19 -5.37
CA ASP A 216 2.23 -16.47 -5.81
C ASP A 216 0.88 -16.80 -5.16
N VAL A 217 0.24 -15.82 -4.51
CA VAL A 217 -1.06 -16.06 -3.86
C VAL A 217 -2.12 -16.32 -4.93
N ALA A 218 -2.70 -17.52 -4.86
CA ALA A 218 -3.84 -17.89 -5.68
C ALA A 218 -5.12 -17.37 -5.01
N VAL A 219 -5.91 -16.56 -5.72
CA VAL A 219 -7.29 -16.27 -5.33
C VAL A 219 -8.17 -17.30 -6.02
N LYS A 220 -8.66 -18.30 -5.26
CA LYS A 220 -9.71 -19.17 -5.79
C LYS A 220 -10.97 -18.33 -5.94
N ILE A 221 -11.34 -18.01 -7.18
CA ILE A 221 -12.66 -17.47 -7.47
C ILE A 221 -13.62 -18.62 -7.23
N SER A 222 -14.37 -18.52 -6.13
CA SER A 222 -15.51 -19.39 -5.84
C SER A 222 -16.68 -19.07 -6.76
#